data_AF-A0AAU9ECH6-F1
#
_entry.id   AF-A0AAU9ECH6-F1
#
_cell.length_a   1.000
_cell.length_b   1.000
_cell.length_c   1.000
_cell.angle_alpha   90.00
_cell.angle_beta   90.00
_cell.angle_gamma   90.00
#
_symmetry.space_group_name_H-M   'P 1'
#
loop_
_entity.id
_entity.type
_entity.pdbx_description
1 polymer ?
#
loop_
_entity_poly.entity_id
_entity_poly.type
_entity_poly.pdbx_seq_one_letter_code
_entity_poly.pdbx_strand_id
1 'polypeptide(L)'
;MIARIIKEDKKVPKKQRHTATRIYHRIKEAGYQGKYTQVKEAVRAIKRVSQEVYMPLVHRPGEAQVDFGYALAKVSGELRKIALFIMALPYSDAFFVAAFDKECSESYWEGHARAFEFFGGVPHRISYDNSKVLVSKIIGPHERKLTDGFLKLQSHYLFREHFCRVRRPNEKGVVEGVVKYARQNFLVPVPQVKDLAELNAMLLRQCRDDMKRRLRGKGGSKAEVLQEDQTAFVPLPPSRFDACRKQPTRANSLSLVRFDDNDYSVPVACAHHEIVAKGYVDRVVLCHHDVVVARHSRSWGKEGVFFDYRHYLPLLERKPGSLDHARPLADLDLSECFEVLRRRLVAGEDMPGQGTRKYIKVLRLLEDHSMARLKRAVEQALYAGAYAPEAIVHLLEPPSSGPAATFLLDGREHLGRVSVAGPDITVYDSLLAQGGALS
;
A
#
# COMPACT_ATOMS: atom_id res chain seq x y z
N MET A 1 26.89 -44.13 30.62
CA MET A 1 27.36 -42.72 30.75
C MET A 1 26.70 -41.76 29.75
N ILE A 2 26.75 -42.03 28.43
CA ILE A 2 26.17 -41.15 27.38
C ILE A 2 24.68 -40.81 27.63
N ALA A 3 23.85 -41.80 27.93
CA ALA A 3 22.42 -41.59 28.21
C ALA A 3 22.17 -40.69 29.44
N ARG A 4 23.02 -40.77 30.47
CA ARG A 4 22.94 -39.93 31.68
C ARG A 4 23.22 -38.46 31.33
N ILE A 5 24.29 -38.20 30.57
CA ILE A 5 24.64 -36.85 30.10
C ILE A 5 23.49 -36.25 29.28
N ILE A 6 22.91 -37.02 28.36
CA ILE A 6 21.77 -36.57 27.54
C ILE A 6 20.52 -36.30 28.39
N LYS A 7 20.29 -37.08 29.46
CA LYS A 7 19.17 -36.86 30.40
C LYS A 7 19.37 -35.59 31.22
N GLU A 8 20.58 -35.34 31.70
CA GLU A 8 20.96 -34.13 32.44
C GLU A 8 20.87 -32.88 31.55
N ASP A 9 21.27 -32.97 30.29
CA ASP A 9 21.17 -31.90 29.29
C ASP A 9 19.75 -31.36 29.12
N LYS A 10 18.71 -32.16 29.40
CA LYS A 10 17.31 -31.70 29.32
C LYS A 10 17.00 -30.60 30.34
N LYS A 11 17.75 -30.53 31.45
CA LYS A 11 17.58 -29.54 32.53
C LYS A 11 18.19 -28.17 32.22
N VAL A 12 19.04 -28.07 31.19
CA VAL A 12 19.72 -26.82 30.82
C VAL A 12 19.23 -26.26 29.47
N PRO A 13 19.38 -24.94 29.21
CA PRO A 13 18.99 -24.31 27.94
C PRO A 13 19.61 -25.00 26.72
N LYS A 14 18.90 -25.00 25.58
CA LYS A 14 19.32 -25.72 24.35
C LYS A 14 20.73 -25.35 23.87
N LYS A 15 21.14 -24.09 24.05
CA LYS A 15 22.47 -23.57 23.69
C LYS A 15 23.61 -24.10 24.58
N GLN A 16 23.30 -24.65 25.75
CA GLN A 16 24.27 -25.16 26.73
C GLN A 16 24.28 -26.69 26.83
N ARG A 17 23.54 -27.39 25.95
CA ARG A 17 23.51 -28.86 25.90
C ARG A 17 24.77 -29.38 25.21
N HIS A 18 25.23 -30.56 25.62
CA HIS A 18 26.43 -31.15 25.07
C HIS A 18 26.24 -31.55 23.60
N THR A 19 27.22 -31.20 22.76
CA THR A 19 27.34 -31.76 21.41
C THR A 19 27.86 -33.19 21.47
N ALA A 20 27.67 -33.99 20.42
CA ALA A 20 28.22 -35.35 20.36
C ALA A 20 29.75 -35.35 20.58
N THR A 21 30.44 -34.34 20.06
CA THR A 21 31.87 -34.10 20.28
C THR A 21 32.19 -33.84 21.76
N ARG A 22 31.43 -32.97 22.44
CA ARG A 22 31.66 -32.71 23.87
C ARG A 22 31.36 -33.94 24.74
N ILE A 23 30.34 -34.72 24.39
CA ILE A 23 30.06 -36.00 25.06
C ILE A 23 31.24 -36.95 24.91
N TYR A 24 31.83 -37.05 23.70
CA TYR A 24 33.01 -37.89 23.47
C TYR A 24 34.21 -37.47 24.35
N HIS A 25 34.53 -36.17 24.42
CA HIS A 25 35.61 -35.70 25.30
C HIS A 25 35.36 -36.04 26.77
N ARG A 26 34.14 -35.81 27.28
CA ARG A 26 33.80 -36.10 28.68
C ARG A 26 33.90 -37.58 29.05
N ILE A 27 33.53 -38.48 28.13
CA ILE A 27 33.66 -39.91 28.42
C ILE A 27 35.10 -40.39 28.25
N LYS A 28 35.89 -39.75 27.37
CA LYS A 28 37.32 -40.00 27.22
C LYS A 28 38.09 -39.60 28.48
N GLU A 29 37.76 -38.44 29.07
CA GLU A 29 38.26 -37.99 30.39
C GLU A 29 37.94 -39.00 31.50
N ALA A 30 36.83 -39.75 31.38
CA ALA A 30 36.42 -40.81 32.30
C ALA A 30 36.96 -42.22 31.94
N GLY A 31 37.96 -42.32 31.06
CA GLY A 31 38.65 -43.57 30.73
C GLY A 31 38.13 -44.33 29.51
N TYR A 32 37.24 -43.73 28.69
CA TYR A 32 36.78 -44.36 27.45
C TYR A 32 37.87 -44.39 26.37
N GLN A 33 38.22 -45.58 25.86
CA GLN A 33 39.24 -45.77 24.83
C GLN A 33 38.70 -45.94 23.40
N GLY A 34 37.38 -45.93 23.21
CA GLY A 34 36.76 -46.14 21.89
C GLY A 34 36.81 -44.91 20.97
N LYS A 35 36.30 -45.06 19.75
CA LYS A 35 36.36 -44.02 18.71
C LYS A 35 35.15 -43.09 18.78
N TYR A 36 35.34 -41.83 18.37
CA TYR A 36 34.26 -40.83 18.28
C TYR A 36 33.03 -41.32 17.52
N THR A 37 33.21 -42.08 16.44
CA THR A 37 32.13 -42.62 15.60
C THR A 37 31.13 -43.46 16.40
N GLN A 38 31.62 -44.30 17.33
CA GLN A 38 30.79 -45.14 18.19
C GLN A 38 29.95 -44.28 19.16
N VAL A 39 30.53 -43.21 19.70
CA VAL A 39 29.81 -42.24 20.54
C VAL A 39 28.76 -41.48 19.74
N LYS A 40 29.10 -41.04 18.53
CA LYS A 40 28.18 -40.34 17.64
C LYS A 40 26.98 -41.22 17.29
N GLU A 41 27.20 -42.50 16.99
CA GLU A 41 26.14 -43.47 16.72
C GLU A 41 25.29 -43.77 17.95
N ALA A 42 25.90 -43.98 19.12
CA ALA A 42 25.17 -44.16 20.38
C ALA A 42 24.31 -42.93 20.74
N VAL A 43 24.86 -41.73 20.60
CA VAL A 43 24.11 -40.47 20.76
C VAL A 43 22.95 -40.40 19.76
N ARG A 44 23.17 -40.78 18.50
CA ARG A 44 22.12 -40.80 17.45
C ARG A 44 21.03 -41.82 17.78
N ALA A 45 21.38 -43.02 18.24
CA ALA A 45 20.44 -44.07 18.62
C ALA A 45 19.58 -43.65 19.82
N ILE A 46 20.20 -43.10 20.87
CA ILE A 46 19.48 -42.58 22.05
C ILE A 46 18.57 -41.41 21.66
N LYS A 47 19.02 -40.53 20.77
CA LYS A 47 18.21 -39.42 20.27
C LYS A 47 17.05 -39.90 19.39
N ARG A 48 17.22 -40.95 18.58
CA ARG A 48 16.13 -41.54 17.76
C ARG A 48 14.96 -42.03 18.62
N VAL A 49 15.24 -42.73 19.72
CA VAL A 49 14.19 -43.23 20.64
C VAL A 49 13.44 -42.09 21.33
N SER A 50 14.08 -40.92 21.46
CA SER A 50 13.50 -39.72 22.06
C SER A 50 13.04 -38.68 21.04
N GLN A 51 13.07 -39.01 19.74
CA GLN A 51 12.45 -38.17 18.74
C GLN A 51 10.94 -38.24 18.91
N GLU A 52 10.32 -37.08 18.96
CA GLU A 52 8.88 -36.96 19.06
C GLU A 52 8.25 -37.56 17.79
N VAL A 53 7.35 -38.51 17.98
CA VAL A 53 6.53 -39.08 16.92
C VAL A 53 5.26 -38.24 16.86
N TYR A 54 4.94 -37.70 15.68
CA TYR A 54 3.76 -36.87 15.49
C TYR A 54 2.57 -37.71 15.05
N MET A 55 1.40 -37.39 15.60
CA MET A 55 0.14 -37.98 15.16
C MET A 55 -0.26 -37.36 13.81
N PRO A 56 -0.60 -38.15 12.78
CA PRO A 56 -1.23 -37.64 11.58
C PRO A 56 -2.55 -36.93 11.94
N LEU A 57 -2.71 -35.69 11.49
CA LEU A 57 -3.91 -34.89 11.76
C LEU A 57 -4.89 -35.03 10.60
N VAL A 58 -6.19 -35.10 10.92
CA VAL A 58 -7.25 -34.94 9.94
C VAL A 58 -7.52 -33.45 9.80
N HIS A 59 -7.38 -32.94 8.58
CA HIS A 59 -7.74 -31.57 8.23
C HIS A 59 -9.18 -31.56 7.74
N ARG A 60 -10.02 -30.68 8.32
CA ARG A 60 -11.42 -30.54 7.90
C ARG A 60 -11.52 -29.42 6.85
N PRO A 61 -12.46 -29.52 5.88
CA PRO A 61 -12.75 -28.41 4.98
C PRO A 61 -13.17 -27.16 5.76
N GLY A 62 -12.79 -25.98 5.28
CA GLY A 62 -13.13 -24.70 5.89
C GLY A 62 -12.22 -24.27 7.05
N GLU A 63 -11.17 -25.04 7.37
CA GLU A 63 -10.14 -24.66 8.34
C GLU A 63 -8.92 -24.04 7.64
N ALA A 64 -8.35 -23.00 8.23
CA ALA A 64 -7.15 -22.34 7.71
C ALA A 64 -6.04 -22.20 8.77
N GLN A 65 -4.82 -21.97 8.30
CA GLN A 65 -3.66 -21.61 9.11
C GLN A 65 -3.03 -20.34 8.54
N VAL A 66 -2.78 -19.35 9.40
CA VAL A 66 -2.21 -18.06 8.99
C VAL A 66 -0.87 -17.84 9.66
N ASP A 67 0.16 -17.51 8.89
CA ASP A 67 1.50 -17.21 9.39
C ASP A 67 2.15 -16.01 8.71
N PHE A 68 3.16 -15.45 9.38
CA PHE A 68 4.05 -14.47 8.78
C PHE A 68 5.44 -15.06 8.54
N GLY A 69 5.85 -15.02 7.28
CA GLY A 69 7.21 -15.26 6.86
C GLY A 69 7.98 -13.96 6.62
N TYR A 70 9.28 -14.10 6.39
CA TYR A 70 10.13 -13.00 5.93
C TYR A 70 10.99 -13.46 4.77
N ALA A 71 11.20 -12.56 3.81
CA ALA A 71 12.09 -12.79 2.67
C ALA A 71 12.80 -11.50 2.28
N LEU A 72 13.76 -11.61 1.37
CA LEU A 72 14.41 -10.46 0.74
C LEU A 72 13.81 -10.25 -0.65
N ALA A 73 13.60 -8.98 -1.01
CA ALA A 73 13.22 -8.56 -2.35
C ALA A 73 13.92 -7.26 -2.70
N LYS A 74 14.26 -7.06 -3.98
CA LYS A 74 14.83 -5.80 -4.46
C LYS A 74 13.69 -4.93 -4.97
N VAL A 75 13.27 -3.95 -4.18
CA VAL A 75 12.13 -3.06 -4.47
C VAL A 75 12.67 -1.68 -4.82
N SER A 76 12.30 -1.16 -5.98
CA SER A 76 12.81 0.13 -6.50
C SER A 76 14.35 0.20 -6.53
N GLY A 77 15.00 -0.93 -6.81
CA GLY A 77 16.47 -1.02 -6.83
C GLY A 77 17.13 -1.29 -5.47
N GLU A 78 16.40 -1.26 -4.36
CA GLU A 78 16.94 -1.49 -3.03
C GLU A 78 16.59 -2.86 -2.46
N LEU A 79 17.58 -3.57 -1.92
CA LEU A 79 17.37 -4.85 -1.26
C LEU A 79 16.79 -4.65 0.14
N ARG A 80 15.55 -5.08 0.34
CA ARG A 80 14.80 -4.89 1.59
C ARG A 80 14.24 -6.20 2.11
N LYS A 81 14.13 -6.32 3.43
CA LYS A 81 13.45 -7.43 4.10
C LYS A 81 11.95 -7.14 4.13
N ILE A 82 11.18 -8.00 3.50
CA ILE A 82 9.71 -7.91 3.42
C ILE A 82 9.07 -8.94 4.35
N ALA A 83 7.89 -8.59 4.85
CA ALA A 83 7.00 -9.51 5.57
C ALA A 83 6.07 -10.20 4.56
N LEU A 84 5.92 -11.52 4.67
CA LEU A 84 5.03 -12.33 3.85
C LEU A 84 3.88 -12.80 4.72
N PHE A 85 2.67 -12.38 4.41
CA PHE A 85 1.46 -12.99 4.93
C PHE A 85 1.18 -14.26 4.13
N ILE A 86 0.97 -15.39 4.84
CA ILE A 86 0.57 -16.66 4.23
C ILE A 86 -0.71 -17.12 4.92
N MET A 87 -1.73 -17.49 4.13
CA MET A 87 -2.87 -18.27 4.58
C MET A 87 -2.92 -19.58 3.79
N ALA A 88 -2.92 -20.70 4.49
CA ALA A 88 -3.01 -22.03 3.90
C ALA A 88 -4.29 -22.74 4.37
N LEU A 89 -4.93 -23.49 3.47
CA LEU A 89 -6.07 -24.35 3.72
C LEU A 89 -5.57 -25.80 3.76
N PRO A 90 -5.38 -26.41 4.95
CA PRO A 90 -4.79 -27.74 5.05
C PRO A 90 -5.56 -28.86 4.36
N TYR A 91 -6.86 -28.67 4.09
CA TYR A 91 -7.70 -29.67 3.43
C TYR A 91 -7.43 -29.78 1.92
N SER A 92 -7.50 -28.64 1.21
CA SER A 92 -7.21 -28.53 -0.24
C SER A 92 -5.74 -28.31 -0.58
N ASP A 93 -4.89 -28.04 0.42
CA ASP A 93 -3.51 -27.55 0.25
C ASP A 93 -3.41 -26.23 -0.54
N ALA A 94 -4.54 -25.56 -0.77
CA ALA A 94 -4.58 -24.25 -1.39
C ALA A 94 -3.99 -23.21 -0.45
N PHE A 95 -3.31 -22.21 -1.00
CA PHE A 95 -2.71 -21.15 -0.19
C PHE A 95 -2.69 -19.81 -0.92
N PHE A 96 -2.55 -18.76 -0.12
CA PHE A 96 -2.44 -17.38 -0.55
C PHE A 96 -1.22 -16.73 0.08
N VAL A 97 -0.50 -15.92 -0.69
CA VAL A 97 0.69 -15.18 -0.23
C VAL A 97 0.58 -13.71 -0.62
N ALA A 98 0.85 -12.81 0.32
CA ALA A 98 0.98 -11.37 0.07
C ALA A 98 2.21 -10.80 0.79
N ALA A 99 2.90 -9.88 0.12
CA ALA A 99 4.04 -9.16 0.64
C ALA A 99 3.64 -7.79 1.20
N PHE A 100 4.23 -7.44 2.35
CA PHE A 100 4.08 -6.17 3.04
C PHE A 100 5.44 -5.66 3.52
N ASP A 101 5.56 -4.35 3.77
CA ASP A 101 6.79 -3.78 4.33
C ASP A 101 7.11 -4.33 5.73
N LYS A 102 6.08 -4.57 6.55
CA LYS A 102 6.26 -5.12 7.91
C LYS A 102 5.07 -5.93 8.40
N GLU A 103 5.32 -6.78 9.39
CA GLU A 103 4.29 -7.47 10.18
C GLU A 103 3.71 -6.51 11.22
N CYS A 104 2.44 -6.13 11.09
CA CYS A 104 1.72 -5.23 11.98
C CYS A 104 0.20 -5.44 11.86
N SER A 105 -0.60 -4.75 12.69
CA SER A 105 -2.06 -4.94 12.69
C SER A 105 -2.67 -4.70 11.30
N GLU A 106 -2.22 -3.64 10.63
CA GLU A 106 -2.70 -3.25 9.31
C GLU A 106 -2.39 -4.31 8.24
N SER A 107 -1.19 -4.91 8.26
CA SER A 107 -0.84 -5.98 7.32
C SER A 107 -1.51 -7.31 7.64
N TYR A 108 -1.82 -7.59 8.91
CA TYR A 108 -2.68 -8.71 9.27
C TYR A 108 -4.09 -8.51 8.71
N TRP A 109 -4.72 -7.35 8.93
CA TRP A 109 -6.08 -7.10 8.45
C TRP A 109 -6.18 -7.13 6.93
N GLU A 110 -5.27 -6.43 6.24
CA GLU A 110 -5.24 -6.40 4.78
C GLU A 110 -4.89 -7.78 4.20
N GLY A 111 -3.99 -8.53 4.83
CA GLY A 111 -3.66 -9.91 4.43
C GLY A 111 -4.86 -10.85 4.49
N HIS A 112 -5.65 -10.78 5.56
CA HIS A 112 -6.89 -11.56 5.68
C HIS A 112 -7.92 -11.15 4.64
N ALA A 113 -8.18 -9.85 4.48
CA ALA A 113 -9.14 -9.35 3.50
C ALA A 113 -8.80 -9.87 2.08
N ARG A 114 -7.53 -9.72 1.66
CA ARG A 114 -7.06 -10.23 0.35
C ARG A 114 -7.16 -11.74 0.23
N ALA A 115 -6.83 -12.48 1.29
CA ALA A 115 -6.90 -13.94 1.27
C ALA A 115 -8.34 -14.45 1.15
N PHE A 116 -9.28 -13.86 1.90
CA PHE A 116 -10.69 -14.23 1.83
C PHE A 116 -11.28 -13.91 0.45
N GLU A 117 -10.93 -12.75 -0.12
CA GLU A 117 -11.28 -12.40 -1.50
C GLU A 117 -10.70 -13.41 -2.51
N PHE A 118 -9.44 -13.83 -2.33
CA PHE A 118 -8.79 -14.80 -3.19
C PHE A 118 -9.44 -16.19 -3.13
N PHE A 119 -9.80 -16.65 -1.94
CA PHE A 119 -10.47 -17.94 -1.75
C PHE A 119 -11.97 -17.90 -2.03
N GLY A 120 -12.57 -16.71 -2.20
CA GLY A 120 -14.00 -16.55 -2.46
C GLY A 120 -14.90 -16.80 -1.23
N GLY A 121 -14.35 -16.64 -0.02
CA GLY A 121 -15.07 -16.88 1.22
C GLY A 121 -14.15 -16.84 2.44
N VAL A 122 -14.74 -16.94 3.63
CA VAL A 122 -14.02 -16.89 4.90
C VAL A 122 -13.98 -18.29 5.52
N PRO A 123 -12.79 -18.87 5.78
CA PRO A 123 -12.68 -20.11 6.55
C PRO A 123 -13.36 -19.97 7.92
N HIS A 124 -14.22 -20.91 8.29
CA HIS A 124 -15.00 -20.82 9.54
C HIS A 124 -14.11 -20.94 10.79
N ARG A 125 -12.90 -21.49 10.66
CA ARG A 125 -11.91 -21.57 11.75
C ARG A 125 -10.49 -21.32 11.25
N ILE A 126 -9.76 -20.43 11.92
CA ILE A 126 -8.39 -20.06 11.54
C ILE A 126 -7.44 -20.25 12.70
N SER A 127 -6.34 -20.95 12.45
CA SER A 127 -5.28 -21.21 13.43
C SER A 127 -4.13 -20.21 13.33
N TYR A 128 -3.71 -19.70 14.49
CA TYR A 128 -2.71 -18.66 14.64
C TYR A 128 -1.61 -19.06 15.63
N ASP A 129 -0.43 -18.45 15.47
CA ASP A 129 0.54 -18.39 16.58
C ASP A 129 0.22 -17.20 17.51
N ASN A 130 0.89 -17.15 18.65
CA ASN A 130 0.68 -16.20 19.73
C ASN A 130 1.37 -14.84 19.46
N SER A 131 1.25 -14.32 18.23
CA SER A 131 1.81 -13.02 17.87
C SER A 131 1.17 -11.91 18.70
N LYS A 132 1.97 -10.94 19.15
CA LYS A 132 1.51 -9.77 19.91
C LYS A 132 0.53 -8.89 19.13
N VAL A 133 0.50 -9.02 17.81
CA VAL A 133 -0.48 -8.32 16.95
C VAL A 133 -1.90 -8.85 17.20
N LEU A 134 -2.03 -10.15 17.47
CA LEU A 134 -3.33 -10.83 17.64
C LEU A 134 -3.68 -10.97 19.12
N VAL A 135 -2.68 -11.23 19.97
CA VAL A 135 -2.84 -11.55 21.39
C VAL A 135 -2.28 -10.42 22.25
N SER A 136 -3.14 -9.78 23.02
CA SER A 136 -2.75 -8.79 24.03
C SER A 136 -2.23 -9.46 25.31
N LYS A 137 -2.82 -10.59 25.73
CA LYS A 137 -2.38 -11.36 26.91
C LYS A 137 -2.65 -12.85 26.76
N ILE A 138 -1.72 -13.68 27.22
CA ILE A 138 -1.91 -15.13 27.34
C ILE A 138 -2.54 -15.41 28.71
N ILE A 139 -3.75 -15.98 28.74
CA ILE A 139 -4.51 -16.24 29.98
C ILE A 139 -4.36 -17.70 30.41
N GLY A 140 -4.47 -18.63 29.47
CA GLY A 140 -4.39 -20.07 29.75
C GLY A 140 -3.62 -20.84 28.69
N PRO A 141 -3.73 -22.19 28.66
CA PRO A 141 -3.13 -23.00 27.62
C PRO A 141 -3.63 -22.65 26.21
N HIS A 142 -4.95 -22.43 26.09
CA HIS A 142 -5.65 -22.11 24.84
C HIS A 142 -6.40 -20.77 24.88
N GLU A 143 -6.58 -20.20 26.06
CA GLU A 143 -7.32 -18.94 26.24
C GLU A 143 -6.40 -17.72 26.09
N ARG A 144 -6.86 -16.74 25.31
CA ARG A 144 -6.13 -15.52 24.97
C ARG A 144 -7.03 -14.30 25.14
N LYS A 145 -6.47 -13.22 25.68
CA LYS A 145 -7.04 -11.89 25.48
C LYS A 145 -6.58 -11.41 24.12
N LEU A 146 -7.53 -11.17 23.23
CA LEU A 146 -7.27 -10.67 21.89
C LEU A 146 -7.02 -9.17 21.90
N THR A 147 -6.44 -8.64 20.83
CA THR A 147 -6.38 -7.18 20.60
C THR A 147 -7.73 -6.69 20.05
N ASP A 148 -8.11 -5.46 20.37
CA ASP A 148 -9.34 -4.84 19.82
C ASP A 148 -9.35 -4.87 18.29
N GLY A 149 -8.16 -4.71 17.71
CA GLY A 149 -7.91 -4.84 16.28
C GLY A 149 -8.31 -6.18 15.70
N PHE A 150 -7.88 -7.26 16.34
CA PHE A 150 -8.21 -8.61 15.90
C PHE A 150 -9.69 -8.95 16.13
N LEU A 151 -10.27 -8.49 17.25
CA LEU A 151 -11.71 -8.63 17.52
C LEU A 151 -12.58 -7.94 16.46
N LYS A 152 -12.17 -6.76 15.97
CA LYS A 152 -12.87 -6.06 14.87
C LYS A 152 -12.84 -6.89 13.58
N LEU A 153 -11.68 -7.43 13.21
CA LEU A 153 -11.54 -8.30 12.05
C LEU A 153 -12.42 -9.53 12.17
N GLN A 154 -12.40 -10.18 13.33
CA GLN A 154 -13.20 -11.36 13.62
C GLN A 154 -14.70 -11.07 13.58
N SER A 155 -15.15 -9.95 14.14
CA SER A 155 -16.56 -9.55 14.13
C SER A 155 -17.06 -9.22 12.73
N HIS A 156 -16.20 -8.70 11.86
CA HIS A 156 -16.54 -8.37 10.47
C HIS A 156 -16.68 -9.61 9.58
N TYR A 157 -15.80 -10.60 9.76
CA TYR A 157 -15.73 -11.80 8.91
C TYR A 157 -16.31 -13.07 9.55
N LEU A 158 -16.65 -13.03 10.83
CA LEU A 158 -17.36 -14.07 11.59
C LEU A 158 -16.68 -15.46 11.62
N PHE A 159 -15.34 -15.51 11.63
CA PHE A 159 -14.59 -16.75 11.81
C PHE A 159 -14.26 -17.06 13.28
N ARG A 160 -13.97 -18.32 13.59
CA ARG A 160 -13.46 -18.74 14.91
C ARG A 160 -11.94 -18.78 14.92
N GLU A 161 -11.32 -18.28 15.97
CA GLU A 161 -9.89 -18.33 16.18
C GLU A 161 -9.47 -19.61 16.89
N HIS A 162 -8.26 -20.08 16.61
CA HIS A 162 -7.62 -21.16 17.34
C HIS A 162 -6.14 -20.84 17.52
N PHE A 163 -5.72 -20.62 18.76
CA PHE A 163 -4.30 -20.35 19.04
C PHE A 163 -3.55 -21.63 19.38
N CYS A 164 -2.44 -21.86 18.68
CA CYS A 164 -1.56 -22.97 18.98
C CYS A 164 -1.02 -22.86 20.41
N ARG A 165 -0.79 -24.01 21.05
CA ARG A 165 -0.19 -24.06 22.39
C ARG A 165 1.20 -23.44 22.37
N VAL A 166 1.50 -22.68 23.44
CA VAL A 166 2.81 -22.07 23.64
C VAL A 166 3.89 -23.17 23.65
N ARG A 167 4.90 -23.02 22.78
CA ARG A 167 6.01 -24.00 22.59
C ARG A 167 5.59 -25.33 21.93
N ARG A 168 4.48 -25.37 21.19
CA ARG A 168 4.05 -26.51 20.36
C ARG A 168 3.83 -26.09 18.90
N PRO A 169 4.91 -25.83 18.14
CA PRO A 169 4.80 -25.37 16.74
C PRO A 169 4.18 -26.41 15.80
N ASN A 170 4.20 -27.68 16.20
CA ASN A 170 3.70 -28.82 15.43
C ASN A 170 2.19 -28.78 15.13
N GLU A 171 1.39 -27.96 15.82
CA GLU A 171 -0.04 -27.78 15.54
C GLU A 171 -0.30 -27.01 14.22
N LYS A 172 0.73 -26.35 13.66
CA LYS A 172 0.65 -25.46 12.48
C LYS A 172 1.62 -25.84 11.36
N GLY A 173 1.95 -27.13 11.23
CA GLY A 173 3.02 -27.59 10.32
C GLY A 173 2.78 -27.32 8.83
N VAL A 174 1.52 -27.18 8.38
CA VAL A 174 1.21 -26.98 6.96
C VAL A 174 1.66 -25.60 6.50
N VAL A 175 1.26 -24.55 7.20
CA VAL A 175 1.65 -23.18 6.81
C VAL A 175 3.16 -22.96 6.92
N GLU A 176 3.85 -23.58 7.88
CA GLU A 176 5.33 -23.51 7.97
C GLU A 176 5.98 -24.11 6.71
N GLY A 177 5.44 -25.24 6.24
CA GLY A 177 5.82 -25.87 4.98
C GLY A 177 5.56 -24.95 3.78
N VAL A 178 4.39 -24.29 3.74
CA VAL A 178 4.03 -23.35 2.67
C VAL A 178 4.91 -22.11 2.68
N VAL A 179 5.25 -21.56 3.85
CA VAL A 179 6.20 -20.43 3.97
C VAL A 179 7.54 -20.81 3.36
N LYS A 180 8.05 -22.02 3.65
CA LYS A 180 9.29 -22.52 3.05
C LYS A 180 9.14 -22.69 1.53
N TYR A 181 8.05 -23.30 1.09
CA TYR A 181 7.75 -23.52 -0.33
C TYR A 181 7.69 -22.20 -1.10
N ALA A 182 6.92 -21.22 -0.63
CA ALA A 182 6.77 -19.92 -1.26
C ALA A 182 8.13 -19.21 -1.36
N ARG A 183 8.94 -19.22 -0.30
CA ARG A 183 10.30 -18.64 -0.36
C ARG A 183 11.16 -19.29 -1.45
N GLN A 184 11.13 -20.61 -1.55
CA GLN A 184 11.99 -21.36 -2.47
C GLN A 184 11.53 -21.31 -3.92
N ASN A 185 10.22 -21.23 -4.17
CA ASN A 185 9.68 -21.33 -5.53
C ASN A 185 9.28 -19.97 -6.11
N PHE A 186 8.89 -19.01 -5.26
CA PHE A 186 8.32 -17.74 -5.73
C PHE A 186 9.30 -16.57 -5.59
N LEU A 187 10.29 -16.70 -4.69
CA LEU A 187 11.21 -15.62 -4.32
C LEU A 187 12.68 -15.99 -4.57
N VAL A 188 12.94 -17.07 -5.33
CA VAL A 188 14.27 -17.46 -5.79
C VAL A 188 14.25 -17.52 -7.32
N PRO A 189 15.15 -16.79 -8.02
CA PRO A 189 16.10 -15.82 -7.45
C PRO A 189 15.38 -14.64 -6.78
N VAL A 190 16.12 -13.84 -5.98
CA VAL A 190 15.55 -12.67 -5.30
C VAL A 190 14.83 -11.78 -6.32
N PRO A 191 13.53 -11.53 -6.15
CA PRO A 191 12.76 -10.79 -7.16
C PRO A 191 13.21 -9.33 -7.20
N GLN A 192 13.21 -8.78 -8.42
CA GLN A 192 13.48 -7.36 -8.67
C GLN A 192 12.19 -6.74 -9.22
N VAL A 193 11.66 -5.77 -8.50
CA VAL A 193 10.35 -5.16 -8.77
C VAL A 193 10.42 -3.65 -8.57
N LYS A 194 9.55 -2.91 -9.25
CA LYS A 194 9.42 -1.46 -9.12
C LYS A 194 8.84 -1.06 -7.76
N ASP A 195 7.88 -1.82 -7.25
CA ASP A 195 7.15 -1.57 -6.00
C ASP A 195 6.56 -2.88 -5.43
N LEU A 196 5.98 -2.82 -4.23
CA LEU A 196 5.32 -3.97 -3.61
C LEU A 196 4.00 -4.36 -4.30
N ALA A 197 3.37 -3.46 -5.07
CA ALA A 197 2.15 -3.78 -5.80
C ALA A 197 2.47 -4.77 -6.94
N GLU A 198 3.57 -4.55 -7.66
CA GLU A 198 4.09 -5.47 -8.66
C GLU A 198 4.46 -6.83 -8.06
N LEU A 199 5.15 -6.85 -6.91
CA LEU A 199 5.49 -8.10 -6.24
C LEU A 199 4.23 -8.88 -5.83
N ASN A 200 3.23 -8.20 -5.28
CA ASN A 200 1.96 -8.82 -4.90
C ASN A 200 1.19 -9.33 -6.12
N ALA A 201 1.22 -8.61 -7.26
CA ALA A 201 0.61 -9.09 -8.50
C ALA A 201 1.30 -10.37 -9.01
N MET A 202 2.63 -10.44 -8.91
CA MET A 202 3.40 -11.66 -9.23
C MET A 202 3.02 -12.83 -8.31
N LEU A 203 3.02 -12.61 -6.99
CA LEU A 203 2.68 -13.64 -6.00
C LEU A 203 1.25 -14.16 -6.19
N LEU A 204 0.30 -13.26 -6.47
CA LEU A 204 -1.09 -13.63 -6.75
C LEU A 204 -1.19 -14.53 -7.98
N ARG A 205 -0.46 -14.22 -9.07
CA ARG A 205 -0.41 -15.09 -10.26
C ARG A 205 0.15 -16.47 -9.92
N GLN A 206 1.24 -16.53 -9.16
CA GLN A 206 1.85 -17.81 -8.75
C GLN A 206 0.91 -18.64 -7.86
N CYS A 207 0.15 -18.01 -6.96
CA CYS A 207 -0.89 -18.71 -6.17
C CYS A 207 -1.98 -19.28 -7.08
N ARG A 208 -2.44 -18.52 -8.09
CA ARG A 208 -3.42 -19.00 -9.08
C ARG A 208 -2.87 -20.15 -9.94
N ASP A 209 -1.59 -20.12 -10.29
CA ASP A 209 -0.98 -21.19 -11.07
C ASP A 209 -0.79 -22.47 -10.23
N ASP A 210 -0.44 -22.36 -8.94
CA ASP A 210 -0.35 -23.53 -8.05
C ASP A 210 -1.71 -24.22 -7.85
N MET A 211 -2.83 -23.50 -8.00
CA MET A 211 -4.18 -24.10 -7.94
C MET A 211 -4.40 -25.21 -8.99
N LYS A 212 -3.64 -25.19 -10.10
CA LYS A 212 -3.70 -26.20 -11.17
C LYS A 212 -3.01 -27.51 -10.79
N ARG A 213 -2.17 -27.51 -9.74
CA ARG A 213 -1.39 -28.68 -9.33
C ARG A 213 -2.30 -29.76 -8.76
N ARG A 214 -2.04 -31.01 -9.13
CA ARG A 214 -2.71 -32.20 -8.58
C ARG A 214 -1.95 -32.75 -7.40
N LEU A 215 -2.66 -33.04 -6.32
CA LEU A 215 -2.07 -33.59 -5.09
C LEU A 215 -2.10 -35.10 -5.11
N ARG A 216 -1.04 -35.71 -4.58
CA ARG A 216 -0.99 -37.16 -4.39
C ARG A 216 -2.06 -37.59 -3.38
N GLY A 217 -2.93 -38.51 -3.77
CA GLY A 217 -3.98 -39.05 -2.89
C GLY A 217 -5.27 -38.23 -2.84
N LYS A 218 -5.41 -37.18 -3.67
CA LYS A 218 -6.67 -36.45 -3.87
C LYS A 218 -7.20 -36.69 -5.29
N GLY A 219 -8.52 -36.62 -5.46
CA GLY A 219 -9.19 -36.91 -6.73
C GLY A 219 -9.04 -35.85 -7.81
N GLY A 220 -8.44 -34.69 -7.50
CA GLY A 220 -8.37 -33.54 -8.41
C GLY A 220 -7.20 -32.59 -8.15
N SER A 221 -7.21 -31.50 -8.92
CA SER A 221 -6.40 -30.31 -8.71
C SER A 221 -6.78 -29.59 -7.41
N LYS A 222 -5.90 -28.73 -6.90
CA LYS A 222 -6.20 -27.91 -5.72
C LYS A 222 -7.44 -27.05 -5.92
N ALA A 223 -7.65 -26.51 -7.12
CA ALA A 223 -8.85 -25.73 -7.46
C ALA A 223 -10.15 -26.54 -7.31
N GLU A 224 -10.14 -27.81 -7.74
CA GLU A 224 -11.31 -28.69 -7.62
C GLU A 224 -11.57 -29.03 -6.14
N VAL A 225 -10.53 -29.35 -5.37
CA VAL A 225 -10.66 -29.67 -3.94
C VAL A 225 -11.03 -28.43 -3.11
N LEU A 226 -10.62 -27.23 -3.53
CA LEU A 226 -10.96 -25.96 -2.88
C LEU A 226 -12.48 -25.72 -2.86
N GLN A 227 -13.24 -26.27 -3.81
CA GLN A 227 -14.71 -26.13 -3.81
C GLN A 227 -15.31 -26.74 -2.54
N GLU A 228 -14.75 -27.85 -2.04
CA GLU A 228 -15.17 -28.47 -0.79
C GLU A 228 -14.88 -27.56 0.42
N ASP A 229 -13.73 -26.87 0.44
CA ASP A 229 -13.44 -25.84 1.44
C ASP A 229 -14.46 -24.70 1.37
N GLN A 230 -14.78 -24.23 0.16
CA GLN A 230 -15.73 -23.13 -0.08
C GLN A 230 -17.14 -23.47 0.40
N THR A 231 -17.59 -24.73 0.29
CA THR A 231 -18.87 -25.14 0.86
C THR A 231 -18.95 -25.01 2.38
N ALA A 232 -17.80 -25.05 3.06
CA ALA A 232 -17.67 -24.89 4.52
C ALA A 232 -17.29 -23.47 4.97
N PHE A 233 -17.18 -22.52 4.03
CA PHE A 233 -16.86 -21.14 4.33
C PHE A 233 -18.08 -20.34 4.82
N VAL A 234 -17.79 -19.32 5.62
CA VAL A 234 -18.69 -18.20 5.86
C VAL A 234 -18.65 -17.29 4.62
N PRO A 235 -19.80 -16.80 4.13
CA PRO A 235 -19.83 -15.91 2.98
C PRO A 235 -19.10 -14.59 3.26
N LEU A 236 -18.51 -14.00 2.22
CA LEU A 236 -17.90 -12.67 2.33
C LEU A 236 -18.97 -11.61 2.65
N PRO A 237 -18.71 -10.69 3.59
CA PRO A 237 -19.59 -9.56 3.82
C PRO A 237 -19.64 -8.64 2.59
N PRO A 238 -20.75 -7.91 2.35
CA PRO A 238 -20.92 -7.07 1.17
C PRO A 238 -19.92 -5.91 1.12
N SER A 239 -19.51 -5.40 2.29
CA SER A 239 -18.48 -4.37 2.42
C SER A 239 -17.15 -4.98 2.85
N ARG A 240 -16.06 -4.60 2.18
CA ARG A 240 -14.69 -4.94 2.57
C ARG A 240 -14.36 -4.35 3.95
N PHE A 241 -13.58 -5.06 4.75
CA PHE A 241 -13.10 -4.54 6.03
C PHE A 241 -12.18 -3.34 5.81
N ASP A 242 -12.41 -2.26 6.58
CA ASP A 242 -11.58 -1.05 6.55
C ASP A 242 -10.26 -1.29 7.31
N ALA A 243 -9.30 -1.95 6.65
CA ALA A 243 -8.01 -2.37 7.18
C ALA A 243 -7.04 -1.20 7.44
N CYS A 244 -7.45 -0.21 8.23
CA CYS A 244 -6.63 0.93 8.61
C CYS A 244 -6.58 1.15 10.12
N ARG A 245 -5.43 1.67 10.58
CA ARG A 245 -5.31 2.22 11.93
C ARG A 245 -5.81 3.65 11.92
N LYS A 246 -6.79 3.95 12.78
CA LYS A 246 -7.36 5.28 12.95
C LYS A 246 -6.69 5.95 14.14
N GLN A 247 -6.14 7.14 13.94
CA GLN A 247 -5.45 7.89 14.98
C GLN A 247 -5.88 9.36 14.94
N PRO A 248 -6.50 9.89 16.01
CA PRO A 248 -6.74 11.32 16.13
C PRO A 248 -5.40 12.06 16.30
N THR A 249 -5.28 13.18 15.62
CA THR A 249 -4.09 14.04 15.59
C THR A 249 -4.50 15.47 15.23
N ARG A 250 -3.55 16.39 15.07
CA ARG A 250 -3.82 17.80 14.77
C ARG A 250 -2.84 18.32 13.73
N ALA A 251 -3.33 19.12 12.79
CA ALA A 251 -2.47 19.82 11.85
C ALA A 251 -1.74 20.97 12.54
N ASN A 252 -0.43 21.09 12.35
CA ASN A 252 0.37 22.17 12.93
C ASN A 252 0.31 23.47 12.09
N SER A 253 1.08 24.49 12.48
CA SER A 253 1.17 25.79 11.78
C SER A 253 1.79 25.71 10.37
N LEU A 254 2.47 24.61 10.05
CA LEU A 254 3.02 24.33 8.73
C LEU A 254 2.06 23.49 7.87
N SER A 255 0.82 23.30 8.32
CA SER A 255 -0.17 22.44 7.67
C SER A 255 0.29 20.98 7.53
N LEU A 256 1.04 20.49 8.52
CA LEU A 256 1.54 19.12 8.57
C LEU A 256 0.84 18.34 9.68
N VAL A 257 0.58 17.06 9.41
CA VAL A 257 -0.01 16.09 10.32
C VAL A 257 0.95 14.93 10.52
N ARG A 258 1.28 14.64 11.78
CA ARG A 258 2.18 13.53 12.13
C ARG A 258 1.44 12.20 12.21
N PHE A 259 1.98 11.18 11.54
CA PHE A 259 1.52 9.79 11.62
C PHE A 259 2.72 8.84 11.42
N ASP A 260 2.88 7.84 12.30
CA ASP A 260 4.01 6.87 12.25
C ASP A 260 5.39 7.56 12.14
N ASP A 261 5.67 8.55 12.99
CA ASP A 261 6.94 9.31 12.98
C ASP A 261 7.24 10.06 11.66
N ASN A 262 6.27 10.19 10.76
CA ASN A 262 6.38 10.96 9.52
C ASN A 262 5.35 12.09 9.49
N ASP A 263 5.67 13.19 8.80
CA ASP A 263 4.81 14.35 8.66
C ASP A 263 4.23 14.42 7.24
N TYR A 264 2.90 14.48 7.13
CA TYR A 264 2.17 14.54 5.87
C TYR A 264 1.38 15.84 5.79
N SER A 265 1.47 16.54 4.66
CA SER A 265 0.75 17.80 4.49
C SER A 265 -0.77 17.62 4.34
N VAL A 266 -1.52 18.64 4.77
CA VAL A 266 -2.96 18.83 4.52
C VAL A 266 -3.18 20.21 3.91
N PRO A 267 -4.31 20.46 3.21
CA PRO A 267 -4.64 21.80 2.71
C PRO A 267 -4.53 22.85 3.83
N VAL A 268 -3.98 24.03 3.53
CA VAL A 268 -3.75 25.10 4.53
C VAL A 268 -5.00 25.56 5.27
N ALA A 269 -6.19 25.35 4.69
CA ALA A 269 -7.47 25.58 5.37
C ALA A 269 -7.68 24.68 6.60
N CYS A 270 -7.02 23.52 6.64
CA CYS A 270 -7.06 22.56 7.74
C CYS A 270 -5.97 22.80 8.80
N ALA A 271 -5.07 23.77 8.62
CA ALA A 271 -4.03 24.07 9.61
C ALA A 271 -4.68 24.40 10.97
N HIS A 272 -4.05 23.95 12.06
CA HIS A 272 -4.55 24.07 13.44
C HIS A 272 -5.85 23.32 13.78
N HIS A 273 -6.42 22.54 12.86
CA HIS A 273 -7.63 21.74 13.10
C HIS A 273 -7.31 20.28 13.47
N GLU A 274 -8.27 19.62 14.11
CA GLU A 274 -8.21 18.19 14.43
C GLU A 274 -8.33 17.34 13.17
N ILE A 275 -7.47 16.35 13.02
CA ILE A 275 -7.42 15.46 11.87
C ILE A 275 -7.44 14.02 12.35
N VAL A 276 -8.21 13.18 11.68
CA VAL A 276 -8.14 11.72 11.85
C VAL A 276 -7.26 11.15 10.75
N ALA A 277 -6.11 10.61 11.12
CA ALA A 277 -5.25 9.86 10.23
C ALA A 277 -5.70 8.40 10.14
N LYS A 278 -6.04 7.94 8.94
CA LYS A 278 -6.30 6.54 8.60
C LYS A 278 -5.09 5.97 7.89
N GLY A 279 -4.27 5.19 8.60
CA GLY A 279 -3.09 4.52 8.04
C GLY A 279 -3.42 3.12 7.53
N TYR A 280 -3.40 2.95 6.20
CA TYR A 280 -3.46 1.67 5.49
C TYR A 280 -2.05 1.17 5.21
N VAL A 281 -1.87 -0.07 4.75
CA VAL A 281 -0.53 -0.64 4.49
C VAL A 281 0.31 0.16 3.48
N ASP A 282 -0.33 0.82 2.54
CA ASP A 282 0.24 1.49 1.36
C ASP A 282 0.03 3.02 1.36
N ARG A 283 -0.93 3.52 2.14
CA ARG A 283 -1.35 4.93 2.11
C ARG A 283 -1.80 5.47 3.47
N VAL A 284 -1.71 6.78 3.62
CA VAL A 284 -2.29 7.54 4.73
C VAL A 284 -3.39 8.43 4.17
N VAL A 285 -4.58 8.31 4.73
CA VAL A 285 -5.74 9.16 4.40
C VAL A 285 -6.03 10.07 5.58
N LEU A 286 -6.01 11.37 5.34
CA LEU A 286 -6.22 12.39 6.36
C LEU A 286 -7.64 12.94 6.21
N CYS A 287 -8.41 12.88 7.30
CA CYS A 287 -9.81 13.31 7.32
C CYS A 287 -9.96 14.48 8.30
N HIS A 288 -10.61 15.55 7.84
CA HIS A 288 -11.12 16.60 8.71
C HIS A 288 -12.61 16.34 8.92
N HIS A 289 -13.01 16.02 10.16
CA HIS A 289 -14.30 15.39 10.44
C HIS A 289 -14.50 14.13 9.56
N ASP A 290 -15.61 14.05 8.82
CA ASP A 290 -15.93 12.92 7.93
C ASP A 290 -15.45 13.11 6.48
N VAL A 291 -14.80 14.24 6.17
CA VAL A 291 -14.35 14.57 4.82
C VAL A 291 -12.87 14.25 4.65
N VAL A 292 -12.53 13.53 3.59
CA VAL A 292 -11.13 13.27 3.23
C VAL A 292 -10.51 14.53 2.65
N VAL A 293 -9.49 15.07 3.31
CA VAL A 293 -8.80 16.31 2.92
C VAL A 293 -7.46 16.06 2.23
N ALA A 294 -6.82 14.92 2.48
CA ALA A 294 -5.57 14.55 1.81
C ALA A 294 -5.37 13.03 1.74
N ARG A 295 -4.63 12.59 0.73
CA ARG A 295 -4.18 11.21 0.55
C ARG A 295 -2.71 11.20 0.20
N HIS A 296 -1.92 10.40 0.91
CA HIS A 296 -0.48 10.24 0.72
C HIS A 296 -0.12 8.78 0.60
N SER A 297 0.93 8.46 -0.16
CA SER A 297 1.61 7.17 -0.05
C SER A 297 2.23 7.05 1.35
N ARG A 298 2.06 5.90 2.01
CA ARG A 298 2.58 5.71 3.38
C ARG A 298 4.08 5.46 3.32
N SER A 299 4.82 6.19 4.14
CA SER A 299 6.21 5.87 4.45
C SER A 299 6.27 5.01 5.71
N TRP A 300 7.08 3.95 5.65
CA TRP A 300 7.48 3.13 6.81
C TRP A 300 8.85 3.53 7.39
N GLY A 301 9.50 4.54 6.80
CA GLY A 301 10.67 5.18 7.37
C GLY A 301 10.30 6.05 8.57
N LYS A 302 11.24 6.88 9.02
CA LYS A 302 11.04 7.83 10.12
C LYS A 302 11.49 9.21 9.71
N GLU A 303 10.88 10.22 10.33
CA GLU A 303 11.25 11.64 10.22
C GLU A 303 11.15 12.19 8.78
N GLY A 304 10.42 11.49 7.91
CA GLY A 304 10.12 11.96 6.56
C GLY A 304 9.06 13.06 6.59
N VAL A 305 9.17 14.01 5.66
CA VAL A 305 8.18 15.09 5.47
C VAL A 305 7.68 15.04 4.02
N PHE A 306 6.38 14.83 3.85
CA PHE A 306 5.74 14.60 2.56
C PHE A 306 4.77 15.74 2.22
N PHE A 307 5.17 16.57 1.27
CA PHE A 307 4.40 17.70 0.78
C PHE A 307 3.60 17.32 -0.47
N ASP A 308 2.32 17.71 -0.49
CA ASP A 308 1.60 17.95 -1.73
C ASP A 308 1.59 19.47 -1.93
N TYR A 309 2.22 19.93 -3.00
CA TYR A 309 2.33 21.36 -3.29
C TYR A 309 0.96 22.05 -3.39
N ARG A 310 -0.09 21.33 -3.83
CA ARG A 310 -1.45 21.86 -3.96
C ARG A 310 -2.00 22.39 -2.65
N HIS A 311 -1.61 21.76 -1.55
CA HIS A 311 -2.05 22.17 -0.22
C HIS A 311 -1.62 23.60 0.14
N TYR A 312 -0.54 24.11 -0.48
CA TYR A 312 0.08 25.39 -0.16
C TYR A 312 -0.14 26.47 -1.22
N LEU A 313 -0.70 26.14 -2.40
CA LEU A 313 -0.96 27.12 -3.46
C LEU A 313 -1.85 28.30 -2.98
N PRO A 314 -2.94 28.09 -2.21
CA PRO A 314 -3.73 29.22 -1.68
C PRO A 314 -2.96 30.12 -0.71
N LEU A 315 -1.91 29.60 -0.05
CA LEU A 315 -1.10 30.39 0.89
C LEU A 315 -0.23 31.42 0.15
N LEU A 316 0.17 31.13 -1.08
CA LEU A 316 1.01 32.03 -1.88
C LEU A 316 0.30 33.33 -2.24
N GLU A 317 -1.03 33.36 -2.35
CA GLU A 317 -1.76 34.61 -2.58
C GLU A 317 -1.62 35.59 -1.42
N ARG A 318 -1.61 35.05 -0.19
CA ARG A 318 -1.44 35.84 1.04
C ARG A 318 0.02 36.18 1.30
N LYS A 319 0.94 35.30 0.87
CA LYS A 319 2.39 35.42 1.09
C LYS A 319 3.17 35.21 -0.22
N PRO A 320 3.07 36.14 -1.19
CA PRO A 320 3.70 35.96 -2.51
C PRO A 320 5.23 35.91 -2.44
N GLY A 321 5.83 36.58 -1.45
CA GLY A 321 7.29 36.58 -1.25
C GLY A 321 7.88 35.23 -0.81
N SER A 322 7.07 34.25 -0.42
CA SER A 322 7.59 32.92 -0.07
C SER A 322 7.76 31.99 -1.27
N LEU A 323 7.33 32.38 -2.48
CA LEU A 323 7.33 31.52 -3.67
C LEU A 323 8.71 30.86 -3.91
N ASP A 324 9.79 31.64 -3.88
CA ASP A 324 11.15 31.17 -4.19
C ASP A 324 11.78 30.30 -3.10
N HIS A 325 11.22 30.31 -1.89
CA HIS A 325 11.76 29.61 -0.72
C HIS A 325 10.78 28.57 -0.15
N ALA A 326 9.68 28.32 -0.85
CA ALA A 326 8.65 27.41 -0.42
C ALA A 326 9.11 25.96 -0.60
N ARG A 327 9.52 25.32 0.50
CA ARG A 327 9.89 23.89 0.51
C ARG A 327 8.85 22.97 -0.16
N PRO A 328 7.52 23.15 -0.02
CA PRO A 328 6.53 22.33 -0.70
C PRO A 328 6.59 22.39 -2.24
N LEU A 329 7.20 23.44 -2.80
CA LEU A 329 7.30 23.69 -4.24
C LEU A 329 8.71 23.40 -4.78
N ALA A 330 9.68 23.09 -3.91
CA ALA A 330 11.09 22.94 -4.30
C ALA A 330 11.30 21.76 -5.27
N ASP A 331 10.55 20.66 -5.09
CA ASP A 331 10.62 19.47 -5.93
C ASP A 331 9.59 19.50 -7.09
N LEU A 332 8.92 20.64 -7.30
CA LEU A 332 7.97 20.78 -8.40
C LEU A 332 8.75 20.89 -9.72
N ASP A 333 8.65 19.87 -10.57
CA ASP A 333 9.24 19.87 -11.91
C ASP A 333 8.50 20.86 -12.83
N LEU A 334 8.87 22.13 -12.72
CA LEU A 334 8.42 23.20 -13.59
C LEU A 334 9.32 23.24 -14.83
N SER A 335 8.75 22.87 -15.97
CA SER A 335 9.43 23.01 -17.26
C SER A 335 9.85 24.46 -17.52
N GLU A 336 10.88 24.65 -18.35
CA GLU A 336 11.45 25.97 -18.67
C GLU A 336 10.41 27.02 -19.09
N CYS A 337 9.32 26.59 -19.74
CA CYS A 337 8.21 27.47 -20.12
C CYS A 337 7.62 28.26 -18.94
N PHE A 338 7.55 27.68 -17.74
CA PHE A 338 7.04 28.37 -16.55
C PHE A 338 7.98 29.49 -16.09
N GLU A 339 9.31 29.27 -16.17
CA GLU A 339 10.30 30.30 -15.87
C GLU A 339 10.32 31.43 -16.90
N VAL A 340 10.10 31.11 -18.18
CA VAL A 340 9.92 32.12 -19.23
C VAL A 340 8.65 32.94 -18.96
N LEU A 341 7.53 32.28 -18.66
CA LEU A 341 6.27 32.95 -18.33
C LEU A 341 6.44 33.89 -17.13
N ARG A 342 7.07 33.41 -16.04
CA ARG A 342 7.34 34.21 -14.86
C ARG A 342 8.13 35.48 -15.20
N ARG A 343 9.22 35.34 -15.98
CA ARG A 343 10.05 36.48 -16.41
C ARG A 343 9.24 37.50 -17.23
N ARG A 344 8.39 37.04 -18.15
CA ARG A 344 7.53 37.91 -18.97
C ARG A 344 6.48 38.64 -18.12
N LEU A 345 5.84 37.94 -17.19
CA LEU A 345 4.88 38.53 -16.26
C LEU A 345 5.50 39.55 -15.31
N VAL A 346 6.74 39.32 -14.85
CA VAL A 346 7.45 40.28 -13.99
C VAL A 346 7.93 41.49 -14.79
N ALA A 347 8.45 41.30 -16.00
CA ALA A 347 8.94 42.40 -16.84
C ALA A 347 7.81 43.29 -17.39
N GLY A 348 6.59 42.76 -17.51
CA GLY A 348 5.42 43.51 -17.99
C GLY A 348 4.72 44.36 -16.93
N GLU A 349 5.24 44.44 -15.70
CA GLU A 349 4.61 45.15 -14.59
C GLU A 349 5.55 46.19 -13.99
N ASP A 350 5.08 47.42 -13.84
CA ASP A 350 5.88 48.51 -13.25
C ASP A 350 6.01 48.39 -11.73
N MET A 351 5.02 47.77 -11.08
CA MET A 351 4.99 47.63 -9.63
C MET A 351 5.65 46.32 -9.18
N PRO A 352 6.66 46.37 -8.27
CA PRO A 352 7.29 45.19 -7.73
C PRO A 352 6.28 44.20 -7.13
N GLY A 353 6.38 42.94 -7.55
CA GLY A 353 5.57 41.83 -7.02
C GLY A 353 4.20 41.63 -7.70
N GLN A 354 3.71 42.56 -8.54
CA GLN A 354 2.48 42.34 -9.30
C GLN A 354 2.61 41.17 -10.29
N GLY A 355 3.72 41.11 -11.02
CA GLY A 355 4.01 39.99 -11.92
C GLY A 355 4.08 38.65 -11.20
N THR A 356 4.69 38.61 -10.00
CA THR A 356 4.71 37.42 -9.14
C THR A 356 3.31 36.99 -8.72
N ARG A 357 2.41 37.92 -8.38
CA ARG A 357 1.01 37.61 -8.06
C ARG A 357 0.27 37.04 -9.27
N LYS A 358 0.46 37.60 -10.47
CA LYS A 358 -0.09 37.04 -11.71
C LYS A 358 0.43 35.62 -11.96
N TYR A 359 1.71 35.38 -11.76
CA TYR A 359 2.30 34.05 -11.90
C TYR A 359 1.75 33.06 -10.86
N ILE A 360 1.55 33.48 -9.61
CA ILE A 360 0.90 32.66 -8.58
C ILE A 360 -0.51 32.27 -9.00
N LYS A 361 -1.30 33.18 -9.58
CA LYS A 361 -2.63 32.83 -10.13
C LYS A 361 -2.56 31.73 -11.17
N VAL A 362 -1.54 31.72 -12.03
CA VAL A 362 -1.31 30.65 -13.00
C VAL A 362 -0.97 29.33 -12.29
N LEU A 363 -0.10 29.35 -11.27
CA LEU A 363 0.24 28.14 -10.51
C LEU A 363 -0.97 27.57 -9.76
N ARG A 364 -1.89 28.40 -9.28
CA ARG A 364 -3.14 27.95 -8.64
C ARG A 364 -4.04 27.12 -9.55
N LEU A 365 -3.90 27.25 -10.87
CA LEU A 365 -4.60 26.38 -11.83
C LEU A 365 -4.23 24.90 -11.67
N LEU A 366 -3.12 24.58 -10.99
CA LEU A 366 -2.75 23.20 -10.64
C LEU A 366 -3.63 22.58 -9.54
N GLU A 367 -4.46 23.37 -8.85
CA GLU A 367 -5.48 22.88 -7.91
C GLU A 367 -6.50 22.00 -8.64
N ASP A 368 -6.94 22.42 -9.84
CA ASP A 368 -8.01 21.77 -10.62
C ASP A 368 -7.52 21.10 -11.91
N HIS A 369 -6.31 21.43 -12.37
CA HIS A 369 -5.76 20.90 -13.62
C HIS A 369 -4.45 20.14 -13.42
N SER A 370 -4.18 19.20 -14.34
CA SER A 370 -2.91 18.47 -14.34
C SER A 370 -1.76 19.35 -14.83
N MET A 371 -0.55 19.08 -14.33
CA MET A 371 0.68 19.77 -14.77
C MET A 371 0.86 19.73 -16.28
N ALA A 372 0.57 18.59 -16.92
CA ALA A 372 0.69 18.43 -18.36
C ALA A 372 -0.28 19.35 -19.14
N ARG A 373 -1.51 19.53 -18.66
CA ARG A 373 -2.49 20.45 -19.28
C ARG A 373 -2.05 21.89 -19.12
N LEU A 374 -1.64 22.28 -17.91
CA LEU A 374 -1.16 23.64 -17.65
C LEU A 374 0.08 23.96 -18.46
N LYS A 375 1.05 23.04 -18.53
CA LYS A 375 2.25 23.19 -19.38
C LYS A 375 1.88 23.51 -20.83
N ARG A 376 0.99 22.71 -21.43
CA ARG A 376 0.55 22.93 -22.81
C ARG A 376 -0.12 24.30 -22.99
N ALA A 377 -0.98 24.71 -22.06
CA ALA A 377 -1.64 26.00 -22.11
C ALA A 377 -0.62 27.16 -21.99
N VAL A 378 0.38 27.01 -21.12
CA VAL A 378 1.48 27.99 -20.96
C VAL A 378 2.34 28.07 -22.22
N GLU A 379 2.69 26.94 -22.84
CA GLU A 379 3.43 26.93 -24.12
C GLU A 379 2.67 27.63 -25.24
N GLN A 380 1.36 27.40 -25.35
CA GLN A 380 0.50 28.08 -26.31
C GLN A 380 0.37 29.58 -26.04
N ALA A 381 0.20 29.95 -24.77
CA ALA A 381 0.16 31.35 -24.33
C ALA A 381 1.46 32.10 -24.67
N LEU A 382 2.61 31.45 -24.45
CA LEU A 382 3.92 31.99 -24.79
C LEU A 382 4.08 32.18 -26.31
N TYR A 383 3.64 31.21 -27.11
CA TYR A 383 3.68 31.29 -28.57
C TYR A 383 2.80 32.43 -29.11
N ALA A 384 1.61 32.61 -28.52
CA ALA A 384 0.65 33.65 -28.91
C ALA A 384 0.97 35.05 -28.33
N GLY A 385 1.96 35.17 -27.44
CA GLY A 385 2.26 36.43 -26.75
C GLY A 385 1.23 36.84 -25.69
N ALA A 386 0.33 35.94 -25.29
CA ALA A 386 -0.79 36.21 -24.39
C ALA A 386 -0.48 35.70 -22.97
N TYR A 387 0.27 36.48 -22.19
CA TYR A 387 0.82 36.03 -20.90
C TYR A 387 -0.14 36.13 -19.71
N ALA A 388 -1.25 36.86 -19.86
CA ALA A 388 -2.19 37.12 -18.78
C ALA A 388 -2.79 35.81 -18.23
N PRO A 389 -2.99 35.67 -16.90
CA PRO A 389 -3.58 34.47 -16.31
C PRO A 389 -4.93 34.09 -16.95
N GLU A 390 -5.73 35.09 -17.32
CA GLU A 390 -7.03 34.93 -17.97
C GLU A 390 -6.89 34.25 -19.36
N ALA A 391 -5.85 34.59 -20.12
CA ALA A 391 -5.56 33.96 -21.40
C ALA A 391 -5.17 32.48 -21.23
N ILE A 392 -4.40 32.16 -20.18
CA ILE A 392 -4.01 30.78 -19.88
C ILE A 392 -5.23 29.95 -19.47
N VAL A 393 -6.16 30.53 -18.70
CA VAL A 393 -7.45 29.88 -18.36
C VAL A 393 -8.24 29.55 -19.63
N HIS A 394 -8.37 30.49 -20.57
CA HIS A 394 -9.03 30.24 -21.86
C HIS A 394 -8.38 29.14 -22.70
N LEU A 395 -7.06 28.92 -22.57
CA LEU A 395 -6.35 27.84 -23.27
C LEU A 395 -6.49 26.48 -22.57
N LEU A 396 -6.70 26.47 -21.25
CA LEU A 396 -6.97 25.27 -20.45
C LEU A 396 -8.38 24.72 -20.68
N GLU A 397 -9.32 25.62 -20.84
CA GLU A 397 -10.72 25.40 -21.16
C GLU A 397 -10.95 25.83 -22.61
N PRO A 398 -10.48 25.07 -23.62
CA PRO A 398 -10.83 25.40 -24.99
C PRO A 398 -12.35 25.49 -25.03
N PRO A 399 -12.92 26.57 -25.61
CA PRO A 399 -14.36 26.73 -25.70
C PRO A 399 -14.88 25.41 -26.22
N SER A 400 -15.86 24.83 -25.52
CA SER A 400 -16.49 23.58 -25.94
C SER A 400 -16.75 23.74 -27.43
N SER A 401 -15.96 23.04 -28.24
CA SER A 401 -16.26 22.81 -29.62
C SER A 401 -17.46 21.88 -29.57
N GLY A 402 -18.62 22.46 -29.23
CA GLY A 402 -19.85 22.08 -29.88
C GLY A 402 -19.47 21.97 -31.36
N PRO A 403 -19.85 20.86 -32.02
CA PRO A 403 -19.35 20.54 -33.35
C PRO A 403 -19.38 21.84 -34.13
N ALA A 404 -18.22 22.25 -34.67
CA ALA A 404 -18.19 23.36 -35.61
C ALA A 404 -19.38 23.08 -36.52
N ALA A 405 -20.42 23.90 -36.43
CA ALA A 405 -21.62 23.67 -37.20
C ALA A 405 -21.19 24.08 -38.61
N THR A 406 -20.42 23.20 -39.26
CA THR A 406 -20.32 23.15 -40.69
C THR A 406 -21.77 23.01 -41.11
N PHE A 407 -22.37 24.13 -41.50
CA PHE A 407 -23.74 24.18 -41.91
C PHE A 407 -23.81 23.37 -43.21
N LEU A 408 -24.09 22.08 -43.08
CA LEU A 408 -24.22 21.17 -44.22
C LEU A 408 -25.49 21.58 -44.97
N LEU A 409 -25.32 21.95 -46.23
CA LEU A 409 -26.41 22.39 -47.11
C LEU A 409 -27.26 21.21 -47.65
N ASP A 410 -27.04 20.00 -47.16
CA ASP A 410 -27.78 18.81 -47.57
C ASP A 410 -29.29 19.00 -47.30
N GLY A 411 -30.09 18.87 -48.36
CA GLY A 411 -31.54 19.12 -48.33
C GLY A 411 -31.95 20.61 -48.38
N ARG A 412 -30.99 21.54 -48.49
CA ARG A 412 -31.22 23.00 -48.59
C ARG A 412 -30.43 23.64 -49.72
N GLU A 413 -30.39 23.00 -50.89
CA GLU A 413 -29.67 23.48 -52.09
C GLU A 413 -30.04 24.92 -52.50
N HIS A 414 -31.28 25.34 -52.22
CA HIS A 414 -31.76 26.70 -52.47
C HIS A 414 -31.02 27.78 -51.68
N LEU A 415 -30.39 27.44 -50.55
CA LEU A 415 -29.59 28.38 -49.75
C LEU A 415 -28.18 28.58 -50.32
N GLY A 416 -27.68 27.71 -51.20
CA GLY A 416 -26.38 27.87 -51.87
C GLY A 416 -26.31 29.05 -52.84
N ARG A 417 -27.46 29.66 -53.16
CA ARG A 417 -27.56 30.86 -54.03
C ARG A 417 -27.88 32.14 -53.25
N VAL A 418 -28.04 32.06 -51.93
CA VAL A 418 -28.34 33.23 -51.11
C VAL A 418 -27.02 33.96 -50.82
N SER A 419 -26.80 35.08 -51.52
CA SER A 419 -25.75 36.03 -51.16
C SER A 419 -26.33 37.00 -50.13
N VAL A 420 -25.92 36.84 -48.88
CA VAL A 420 -26.21 37.82 -47.84
C VAL A 420 -25.18 38.94 -47.98
N ALA A 421 -25.63 40.14 -48.32
CA ALA A 421 -24.76 41.31 -48.32
C ALA A 421 -24.17 41.49 -46.92
N GLY A 422 -22.84 41.67 -46.83
CA GLY A 422 -22.17 41.95 -45.57
C GLY A 422 -22.82 43.17 -44.90
N PRO A 423 -23.05 43.13 -43.58
CA PRO A 423 -23.67 44.26 -42.90
C PRO A 423 -22.78 45.50 -43.10
N ASP A 424 -23.40 46.60 -43.53
CA ASP A 424 -22.72 47.88 -43.67
C ASP A 424 -22.40 48.43 -42.27
N ILE A 425 -21.18 48.16 -41.83
CA ILE A 425 -20.66 48.58 -40.53
C ILE A 425 -20.47 50.10 -40.44
N THR A 426 -20.50 50.85 -41.55
CA THR A 426 -20.47 52.33 -41.53
C THR A 426 -21.74 52.94 -40.92
N VAL A 427 -22.83 52.16 -40.79
CA VAL A 427 -24.02 52.59 -40.05
C VAL A 427 -23.72 52.87 -38.58
N TYR A 428 -22.72 52.20 -37.98
CA TYR A 428 -22.31 52.47 -36.59
C TYR A 428 -21.53 53.79 -36.44
N ASP A 429 -20.98 54.35 -37.53
CA ASP A 429 -20.33 55.67 -37.48
C ASP A 429 -21.34 56.79 -37.19
N SER A 430 -22.63 56.57 -37.51
CA SER A 430 -23.71 57.50 -37.14
C SER A 430 -23.95 57.58 -35.63
N LEU A 431 -23.58 56.54 -34.87
CA LEU A 431 -23.65 56.53 -33.40
C LEU A 431 -22.46 57.27 -32.76
N LEU A 432 -21.34 57.42 -33.48
CA LEU A 432 -20.21 58.24 -33.05
C LEU A 432 -20.47 59.75 -33.30
N ALA A 433 -21.34 60.10 -34.25
CA ALA A 433 -21.71 61.49 -34.53
C ALA A 433 -22.72 62.10 -33.52
N GLN A 434 -23.38 61.27 -32.70
CA GLN A 434 -24.22 61.72 -31.57
C GLN A 434 -23.47 61.61 -30.22
N GLY A 435 -22.17 61.88 -30.24
CA GLY A 435 -21.44 62.23 -29.02
C GLY A 435 -22.06 63.47 -28.41
N GLY A 436 -22.79 63.28 -27.31
CA GLY A 436 -23.46 64.32 -26.56
C GLY A 436 -22.52 65.50 -26.29
N ALA A 437 -22.96 66.68 -26.72
CA ALA A 437 -22.41 67.93 -26.25
C ALA A 437 -22.51 67.95 -24.72
N LEU A 438 -21.34 68.07 -24.09
CA LEU A 438 -21.22 68.65 -22.76
C LEU A 438 -21.78 70.08 -22.83
N SER A 439 -22.93 70.29 -22.19
CA SER A 439 -23.36 71.58 -21.65
C SER A 439 -24.20 71.35 -20.40
#